data_AF-A0A5D2IE15-F1
#
_entry.id   AF-A0A5D2IE15-F1
#
_cell.length_a   1.000
_cell.length_b   1.000
_cell.length_c   1.000
_cell.angle_alpha   90.00
_cell.angle_beta   90.00
_cell.angle_gamma   90.00
#
_symmetry.space_group_name_H-M   'P 1'
#
loop_
_entity.id
_entity.type
_entity.pdbx_description
1 polymer ?
#
loop_
_entity_poly.entity_id
_entity_poly.type
_entity_poly.pdbx_seq_one_letter_code
_entity_poly.pdbx_strand_id
1 'polypeptide(L)'
;MISTLPKGNNWGLSGHLYQYQGFWLTLPFLQRVMLVQQQFQAQPTDIMLCSAPRTGTAWLKSLTFATITRTSYDASTTPLLFKMPHDVVPFMELFKMILPLLCFLNAS
;
A
#
# COMPACT_ATOMS: atom_id res chain seq x y z
N MET A 1 -3.55 11.84 -20.84
CA MET A 1 -2.29 11.46 -20.16
C MET A 1 -2.12 9.95 -20.07
N ILE A 2 -3.08 9.17 -19.56
CA ILE A 2 -2.98 7.69 -19.57
C ILE A 2 -3.13 7.12 -20.99
N SER A 3 -3.93 7.76 -21.83
CA SER A 3 -4.17 7.35 -23.23
C SER A 3 -2.93 7.37 -24.13
N THR A 4 -1.89 8.12 -23.76
CA THR A 4 -0.64 8.28 -24.52
C THR A 4 0.46 7.30 -24.08
N LEU A 5 0.24 6.53 -23.02
CA LEU A 5 1.23 5.58 -22.52
C LEU A 5 1.26 4.31 -23.37
N PRO A 6 2.44 3.68 -23.54
CA PRO A 6 2.56 2.39 -24.20
C PRO A 6 1.66 1.34 -23.54
N LYS A 7 0.94 0.57 -24.37
CA LYS A 7 0.03 -0.50 -23.92
C LYS A 7 0.63 -1.86 -24.22
N GLY A 8 0.63 -2.74 -23.23
CA GLY A 8 1.09 -4.12 -23.32
C GLY A 8 -0.08 -5.10 -23.14
N ASN A 9 0.13 -6.35 -23.56
CA ASN A 9 -0.80 -7.42 -23.23
C ASN A 9 -0.74 -7.70 -21.72
N ASN A 10 -1.87 -8.09 -21.13
CA ASN A 10 -1.97 -8.43 -19.71
C ASN A 10 -1.84 -9.95 -19.49
N TRP A 11 -0.85 -10.59 -20.13
CA TRP A 11 -0.58 -12.04 -20.01
C TRP A 11 -1.83 -12.94 -20.12
N GLY A 12 -2.77 -12.59 -21.02
CA GLY A 12 -4.01 -13.35 -21.25
C GLY A 12 -5.18 -12.99 -20.32
N LEU A 13 -4.98 -12.10 -19.34
CA LEU A 13 -6.05 -11.52 -18.54
C LEU A 13 -6.73 -10.36 -19.27
N SER A 14 -7.98 -10.06 -18.91
CA SER A 14 -8.72 -8.93 -19.48
C SER A 14 -8.02 -7.60 -19.19
N GLY A 15 -8.03 -6.71 -20.19
CA GLY A 15 -7.44 -5.37 -20.12
C GLY A 15 -6.01 -5.25 -20.64
N HIS A 16 -5.44 -4.04 -20.50
CA HIS A 16 -4.08 -3.69 -20.92
C HIS A 16 -3.22 -3.31 -19.73
N LEU A 17 -1.93 -3.65 -19.82
CA LEU A 17 -0.90 -3.04 -18.99
C LEU A 17 -0.46 -1.74 -19.64
N TYR A 18 -0.18 -0.73 -18.82
CA TYR A 18 0.31 0.57 -19.24
C TYR A 18 1.72 0.76 -18.69
N GLN A 19 2.64 1.19 -19.55
CA GLN A 19 4.00 1.48 -19.14
C GLN A 19 4.07 2.88 -18.53
N TYR A 20 4.46 2.97 -17.26
CA TYR A 20 4.59 4.22 -16.52
C TYR A 20 5.87 4.19 -15.67
N GLN A 21 6.76 5.18 -15.85
CA GLN A 21 8.04 5.30 -15.13
C GLN A 21 8.90 4.00 -15.13
N GLY A 22 8.86 3.24 -16.23
CA GLY A 22 9.62 1.98 -16.37
C GLY A 22 8.91 0.73 -15.85
N PHE A 23 7.72 0.84 -15.26
CA PHE A 23 6.92 -0.29 -14.77
C PHE A 23 5.66 -0.52 -15.61
N TRP A 24 5.22 -1.77 -15.69
CA TRP A 24 3.96 -2.16 -16.34
C TRP A 24 2.87 -2.31 -15.30
N LEU A 25 1.82 -1.49 -15.40
CA LEU A 25 0.75 -1.40 -14.40
C LEU A 25 -0.62 -1.61 -15.06
N THR A 26 -1.54 -2.27 -14.37
CA THR A 26 -2.93 -2.29 -14.81
C THR A 26 -3.56 -0.91 -14.59
N LEU A 27 -4.62 -0.59 -15.34
CA LEU A 27 -5.27 0.72 -15.26
C LEU A 27 -5.66 1.16 -13.84
N PRO A 28 -6.25 0.30 -12.98
CA PRO A 28 -6.60 0.69 -11.61
C PRO A 28 -5.37 1.08 -10.76
N PHE A 29 -4.28 0.32 -10.87
CA PHE A 29 -3.04 0.63 -10.15
C PHE A 29 -2.38 1.90 -10.69
N LEU A 30 -2.36 2.08 -12.01
CA LEU A 30 -1.79 3.29 -12.61
C LEU A 30 -2.51 4.55 -12.13
N GLN A 31 -3.85 4.55 -12.14
CA GLN A 31 -4.64 5.69 -11.65
C GLN A 31 -4.35 6.01 -10.18
N ARG A 32 -4.19 4.97 -9.36
CA ARG A 32 -3.85 5.11 -7.94
C ARG A 32 -2.45 5.67 -7.74
N VAL A 33 -1.45 5.15 -8.44
CA VAL A 33 -0.06 5.64 -8.38
C VAL A 33 0.01 7.12 -8.77
N MET A 34 -0.63 7.51 -9.88
CA MET A 34 -0.65 8.91 -10.30
C MET A 34 -1.32 9.83 -9.26
N LEU A 35 -2.41 9.36 -8.64
CA LEU A 35 -3.13 10.10 -7.61
C LEU A 35 -2.28 10.26 -6.34
N VAL A 36 -1.66 9.18 -5.86
CA VAL A 36 -0.77 9.19 -4.70
C VAL A 36 0.42 10.12 -4.96
N GLN A 37 1.06 10.03 -6.12
CA GLN A 37 2.19 10.91 -6.47
C GLN A 37 1.82 12.41 -6.48
N GLN A 38 0.56 12.76 -6.77
CA GLN A 38 0.10 14.15 -6.78
C GLN A 38 -0.36 14.66 -5.41
N GLN A 39 -0.96 13.81 -4.59
CA GLN A 39 -1.66 14.24 -3.37
C GLN A 39 -0.96 13.82 -2.08
N PHE A 40 -0.07 12.83 -2.11
CA PHE A 40 0.60 12.34 -0.92
C PHE A 40 1.66 13.33 -0.44
N GLN A 41 1.53 13.77 0.82
CA GLN A 41 2.51 14.61 1.50
C GLN A 41 3.10 13.80 2.66
N ALA A 42 4.37 13.42 2.54
CA ALA A 42 5.07 12.68 3.58
C ALA A 42 5.28 13.54 4.82
N GLN A 43 4.95 13.01 6.00
CA GLN A 43 5.35 13.58 7.28
C GLN A 43 6.66 12.95 7.76
N PRO A 44 7.49 13.67 8.54
CA PRO A 44 8.74 13.12 9.09
C PRO A 44 8.54 11.90 9.99
N THR A 45 7.32 11.69 10.51
CA THR A 45 6.93 10.56 11.35
C THR A 45 6.45 9.34 10.56
N ASP A 46 6.28 9.46 9.24
CA ASP A 46 5.72 8.41 8.43
C ASP A 46 6.74 7.31 8.13
N ILE A 47 6.30 6.06 8.19
CA ILE A 47 7.12 4.89 7.85
C ILE A 47 6.50 4.24 6.62
N MET A 48 7.26 4.25 5.51
CA MET A 48 6.88 3.56 4.28
C MET A 48 7.47 2.16 4.21
N LEU A 49 6.62 1.17 3.93
CA LEU A 49 7.04 -0.20 3.67
C LEU A 49 7.03 -0.47 2.16
N CYS A 50 8.21 -0.67 1.59
CA CYS A 50 8.39 -0.97 0.17
C CYS A 50 8.80 -2.44 0.01
N SER A 51 8.07 -3.18 -0.83
CA SER A 51 8.38 -4.57 -1.14
C SER A 51 7.81 -4.96 -2.50
N ALA A 52 8.39 -5.98 -3.12
CA ALA A 52 7.82 -6.56 -4.33
C ALA A 52 6.56 -7.38 -3.98
N PRO A 53 5.58 -7.48 -4.89
CA PRO A 53 4.41 -8.33 -4.67
C PRO A 53 4.81 -9.78 -4.37
N ARG A 54 4.11 -10.40 -3.42
CA ARG A 54 4.28 -11.82 -3.02
C ARG A 54 5.61 -12.19 -2.34
N THR A 55 6.47 -11.24 -1.99
CA THR A 55 7.74 -11.52 -1.27
C THR A 55 7.60 -11.43 0.25
N GLY A 56 6.46 -11.85 0.80
CA GLY A 56 6.25 -11.83 2.27
C GLY A 56 5.80 -10.49 2.84
N THR A 57 5.03 -9.70 2.09
CA THR A 57 4.52 -8.39 2.55
C THR A 57 3.69 -8.48 3.83
N ALA A 58 2.96 -9.58 4.05
CA ALA A 58 2.20 -9.83 5.27
C ALA A 58 3.12 -9.95 6.50
N TRP A 59 4.24 -10.68 6.37
CA TRP A 59 5.24 -10.83 7.43
C TRP A 59 5.95 -9.51 7.73
N LEU A 60 6.30 -8.75 6.69
CA LEU A 60 6.91 -7.43 6.87
C LEU A 60 5.96 -6.45 7.57
N LYS A 61 4.68 -6.46 7.20
CA LYS A 61 3.62 -5.64 7.83
C LYS A 61 3.41 -6.02 9.29
N SER A 62 3.30 -7.31 9.60
CA SER A 62 3.10 -7.75 10.99
C SER A 62 4.30 -7.44 11.87
N LEU A 63 5.53 -7.67 11.38
CA LEU A 63 6.75 -7.36 12.14
C LEU A 63 6.89 -5.86 12.41
N THR A 64 6.63 -5.04 11.40
CA THR A 64 6.70 -3.57 11.54
C THR A 64 5.66 -3.07 12.53
N PHE A 65 4.40 -3.53 12.39
CA PHE A 65 3.32 -3.17 13.31
C PHE A 65 3.66 -3.56 14.75
N ALA A 66 4.07 -4.82 14.98
CA ALA A 66 4.45 -5.30 16.31
C ALA A 66 5.59 -4.49 16.92
N THR A 67 6.56 -4.07 16.10
CA THR A 67 7.71 -3.27 16.57
C THR A 67 7.28 -1.87 17.01
N ILE A 68 6.42 -1.20 16.23
CA ILE A 68 5.95 0.16 16.52
C ILE A 68 5.03 0.16 17.74
N THR A 69 4.12 -0.80 17.84
CA THR A 69 3.08 -0.82 18.88
C THR A 69 3.47 -1.65 20.11
N ARG A 70 4.74 -2.03 20.25
CA ARG A 70 5.23 -2.92 21.32
C ARG A 70 5.00 -2.40 22.74
N THR A 71 4.89 -1.08 22.89
CA THR A 71 4.60 -0.42 24.18
C THR A 71 3.11 -0.14 24.38
N SER A 72 2.32 -0.25 23.32
CA SER A 72 0.88 0.05 23.32
C SER A 72 0.00 -1.19 23.48
N TYR A 73 0.52 -2.37 23.10
CA TYR A 73 -0.19 -3.64 23.21
C TYR A 73 0.71 -4.73 23.79
N ASP A 74 0.12 -5.55 24.66
CA ASP A 74 0.74 -6.77 25.14
C ASP A 74 0.62 -7.89 24.09
N ALA A 75 1.44 -8.93 24.25
CA ALA A 75 1.43 -10.09 23.36
C ALA A 75 0.05 -10.78 23.25
N SER A 76 -0.80 -10.66 24.28
CA SER A 76 -2.15 -11.24 24.33
C SER A 76 -3.25 -10.31 23.83
N THR A 77 -2.99 -9.01 23.69
CA THR A 77 -3.99 -8.00 23.30
C THR A 77 -3.71 -7.39 21.92
N THR A 78 -2.61 -7.79 21.27
CA THR A 78 -2.22 -7.25 19.98
C THR A 78 -3.29 -7.49 18.90
N PRO A 79 -3.65 -6.45 18.11
CA PRO A 79 -4.57 -6.58 16.98
C PRO A 79 -4.17 -7.64 15.95
N LEU A 80 -2.90 -8.03 15.89
CA LEU A 80 -2.41 -9.09 15.00
C LEU A 80 -3.01 -10.48 15.30
N LEU A 81 -3.59 -10.70 16.48
CA LEU A 81 -4.25 -11.96 16.83
C LEU A 81 -5.61 -12.14 16.15
N PHE A 82 -6.30 -11.04 15.83
CA PHE A 82 -7.68 -11.06 15.35
C PHE A 82 -7.86 -10.36 13.99
N LYS A 83 -6.87 -9.60 13.51
CA LYS A 83 -6.89 -8.88 12.24
C LYS A 83 -5.78 -9.36 11.31
N MET A 84 -6.00 -9.25 10.00
CA MET A 84 -4.94 -9.55 9.03
C MET A 84 -3.90 -8.43 9.01
N PRO A 85 -2.63 -8.71 8.70
CA PRO A 85 -1.58 -7.70 8.56
C PRO A 85 -1.94 -6.59 7.54
N HIS A 86 -2.76 -6.91 6.55
CA HIS A 86 -3.25 -5.98 5.54
C HIS A 86 -4.33 -5.01 6.08
N ASP A 87 -5.00 -5.36 7.17
CA ASP A 87 -6.01 -4.52 7.82
C ASP A 87 -5.37 -3.51 8.78
N VAL A 88 -4.26 -3.90 9.42
CA VAL A 88 -3.51 -3.04 10.36
C VAL A 88 -2.50 -2.14 9.66
N VAL A 89 -1.96 -2.57 8.52
CA VAL A 89 -1.09 -1.76 7.66
C VAL A 89 -1.68 -1.76 6.25
N PRO A 90 -2.42 -0.72 5.84
CA PRO A 90 -3.07 -0.68 4.53
C PRO A 90 -2.05 -0.57 3.38
N PHE A 91 -2.51 -0.77 2.15
CA PHE A 91 -1.72 -0.50 0.95
C PHE A 91 -2.09 0.88 0.40
N MET A 92 -1.08 1.65 0.02
CA MET A 92 -1.27 3.01 -0.50
C MET A 92 -1.96 2.98 -1.87
N GLU A 93 -1.59 2.03 -2.72
CA GLU A 93 -2.08 1.89 -4.10
C GLU A 93 -3.41 1.12 -4.24
N LEU A 94 -3.91 0.46 -3.19
CA LEU A 94 -5.15 -0.33 -3.25
C LEU A 94 -6.34 0.31 -2.50
N PHE A 95 -6.15 1.44 -1.82
CA PHE A 95 -7.20 2.00 -0.97
C PHE A 95 -8.38 2.56 -1.78
N LYS A 96 -9.61 2.23 -1.35
CA LYS A 96 -10.86 2.75 -1.90
C LYS A 96 -11.11 4.10 -1.23
N MET A 97 -11.22 5.16 -2.04
CA MET A 97 -11.39 6.54 -1.61
C MET A 97 -12.72 6.72 -0.82
N ILE A 98 -12.62 6.78 0.51
CA ILE A 98 -13.48 7.59 1.39
C ILE A 98 -12.51 8.55 2.09
N LEU A 99 -12.61 9.86 1.80
CA LEU A 99 -11.89 10.91 2.54
C LEU A 99 -12.34 10.95 4.02
N PRO A 100 -11.58 11.52 4.96
CA PRO A 100 -10.13 11.74 5.02
C PRO A 100 -9.58 11.12 6.31
N LEU A 101 -9.10 9.88 6.31
CA LEU A 101 -8.45 9.31 7.50
C LEU A 101 -7.29 8.39 7.12
N LEU A 102 -6.11 8.79 7.58
CA LEU A 102 -5.01 7.96 8.06
C LEU A 102 -4.33 7.00 7.06
N CYS A 103 -3.14 7.39 6.62
CA CYS A 103 -1.96 6.60 7.00
C CYS A 103 -1.33 7.31 8.20
N PHE A 104 -1.83 7.06 9.40
CA PHE A 104 -1.14 7.44 10.64
C PHE A 104 -1.13 6.21 11.54
N LEU A 105 0.04 5.58 11.72
CA LEU A 105 0.32 4.96 13.00
C LEU A 105 0.83 6.10 13.88
N ASN A 106 -0.10 6.87 14.46
CA ASN A 106 0.26 7.87 15.44
C ASN A 106 0.68 7.11 16.72
N ALA A 107 1.95 7.22 17.09
CA ALA A 107 2.40 6.89 18.43
C ALA A 107 2.02 8.06 19.34
N SER A 108 0.89 7.93 20.03
CA SER A 108 0.57 8.70 21.24
C SER A 108 -0.20 7.79 22.19
#